data_AF-A0A944TRX1-F1
#
_entry.id   AF-A0A944TRX1-F1
#
_cell.length_a   1.000
_cell.length_b   1.000
_cell.length_c   1.000
_cell.angle_alpha   90.00
_cell.angle_beta   90.00
_cell.angle_gamma   90.00
#
_symmetry.space_group_name_H-M   'P 1'
#
loop_
_entity.id
_entity.type
_entity.pdbx_description
1 polymer ?
#
loop_
_entity_poly.entity_id
_entity_poly.type
_entity_poly.pdbx_seq_one_letter_code
_entity_poly.pdbx_strand_id
1 'polypeptide(L)'
;MQAPPWKAKVQEIFQVCQDELKRTTEIGKKMLSASKTNSSLHDAYEELGHLAAKAVTEKEIEWNNPRVKELLNIIGNCESDLEDIEEEVNKIRFSAGPVDVNGSSNSKAKEEKTQNKSPDA
;
A
#
# COMPACT_ATOMS: atom_id res chain seq x y z
N MET A 1 -39.54 -2.39 -20.98
CA MET A 1 -38.82 -1.26 -21.58
C MET A 1 -37.34 -1.40 -21.23
N GLN A 2 -36.47 -1.67 -22.20
CA GLN A 2 -35.01 -1.70 -21.96
C GLN A 2 -34.52 -0.26 -21.78
N ALA A 3 -33.66 -0.02 -20.78
CA ALA A 3 -33.06 1.30 -20.59
C ALA A 3 -32.21 1.66 -21.83
N PRO A 4 -32.15 2.94 -22.23
CA PRO A 4 -31.33 3.38 -23.36
C PRO A 4 -29.85 2.96 -23.15
N PRO A 5 -29.15 2.47 -24.19
CA PRO A 5 -27.76 1.98 -24.08
C PRO A 5 -26.78 2.99 -23.46
N TRP A 6 -26.99 4.29 -23.70
CA TRP A 6 -26.16 5.35 -23.12
C TRP A 6 -26.35 5.50 -21.60
N LYS A 7 -27.55 5.23 -21.08
CA LYS A 7 -27.85 5.30 -19.65
C LYS A 7 -27.13 4.18 -18.90
N ALA A 8 -27.04 2.99 -19.49
CA ALA A 8 -26.28 1.88 -18.94
C ALA A 8 -24.77 2.21 -18.86
N LYS A 9 -24.21 2.86 -19.89
CA LYS A 9 -22.80 3.29 -19.90
C LYS A 9 -22.49 4.37 -18.86
N VAL A 10 -23.36 5.35 -18.68
CA VAL A 10 -23.18 6.35 -17.61
C VAL A 10 -23.26 5.71 -16.22
N GLN A 11 -24.17 4.76 -16.03
CA GLN A 11 -24.31 4.04 -14.76
C GLN A 11 -23.08 3.17 -14.47
N GLU A 12 -22.50 2.52 -15.49
CA GLU A 12 -21.25 1.78 -15.38
C GLU A 12 -20.08 2.68 -14.96
N ILE A 13 -19.90 3.84 -15.61
CA ILE A 13 -18.85 4.80 -15.25
C ILE A 13 -19.03 5.31 -13.82
N PHE A 14 -20.25 5.66 -13.42
CA PHE A 14 -20.52 6.13 -12.07
C PHE A 14 -20.20 5.07 -11.02
N GLN A 15 -20.52 3.80 -11.31
CA GLN A 15 -20.21 2.68 -10.43
C GLN A 15 -18.69 2.51 -10.24
N VAL A 16 -17.92 2.55 -11.33
CA VAL A 16 -16.45 2.47 -11.28
C VAL A 16 -15.85 3.62 -10.47
N CYS A 17 -16.30 4.86 -10.71
CA CYS A 17 -15.82 6.01 -9.95
C CYS A 17 -16.18 5.91 -8.46
N GLN A 18 -17.39 5.43 -8.14
CA GLN A 18 -17.82 5.25 -6.75
C GLN A 18 -16.95 4.20 -6.04
N ASP A 19 -16.64 3.10 -6.71
CA ASP A 19 -15.83 2.04 -6.13
C ASP A 19 -14.36 2.47 -5.97
N GLU A 20 -13.81 3.23 -6.92
CA GLU A 20 -12.46 3.78 -6.80
C GLU A 20 -12.36 4.84 -5.69
N LEU A 21 -13.38 5.70 -5.55
CA LEU A 21 -13.45 6.69 -4.48
C LEU A 21 -13.52 6.04 -3.09
N LYS A 22 -14.31 4.96 -2.95
CA LYS A 22 -14.38 4.18 -1.71
C LYS A 22 -13.02 3.57 -1.38
N ARG A 23 -12.38 2.88 -2.32
CA ARG A 23 -11.05 2.27 -2.11
C ARG A 23 -10.01 3.30 -1.72
N THR A 24 -9.96 4.43 -2.43
CA THR A 24 -9.02 5.52 -2.14
C THR A 24 -9.25 6.09 -0.74
N THR A 25 -10.51 6.24 -0.32
CA THR A 25 -10.85 6.74 1.02
C THR A 25 -10.45 5.73 2.11
N GLU A 26 -10.68 4.44 1.89
CA GLU A 26 -10.28 3.38 2.82
C GLU A 26 -8.75 3.30 2.97
N ILE A 27 -8.01 3.35 1.86
CA ILE A 27 -6.54 3.42 1.87
C ILE A 27 -6.10 4.69 2.61
N GLY A 28 -6.67 5.84 2.28
CA GLY A 28 -6.34 7.12 2.93
C GLY A 28 -6.56 7.08 4.44
N LYS A 29 -7.66 6.50 4.90
CA LYS A 29 -7.93 6.31 6.34
C LYS A 29 -6.85 5.45 7.01
N LYS A 30 -6.43 4.35 6.37
CA LYS A 30 -5.37 3.48 6.88
C LYS A 30 -4.01 4.18 6.89
N MET A 31 -3.70 4.96 5.87
CA MET A 31 -2.46 5.75 5.82
C MET A 31 -2.41 6.82 6.92
N LEU A 32 -3.54 7.45 7.27
CA LEU A 32 -3.60 8.38 8.40
C LEU A 32 -3.34 7.67 9.73
N SER A 33 -3.90 6.48 9.92
CA SER A 33 -3.59 5.64 11.09
C SER A 33 -2.12 5.26 11.13
N ALA A 34 -1.55 4.78 10.01
CA ALA A 34 -0.13 4.42 9.93
C ALA A 34 0.78 5.62 10.23
N SER A 35 0.42 6.82 9.75
CA SER A 35 1.17 8.04 10.05
C SER A 35 1.24 8.31 11.55
N LYS A 36 0.10 8.19 12.25
CA LYS A 36 0.05 8.34 13.71
C LYS A 36 0.84 7.24 14.44
N THR A 37 0.64 5.97 14.07
CA THR A 37 1.35 4.83 14.67
C THR A 37 2.85 4.95 14.47
N ASN A 38 3.31 5.36 13.28
CA ASN A 38 4.72 5.56 12.98
C ASN A 38 5.34 6.71 13.81
N SER A 39 4.60 7.81 14.05
CA SER A 39 5.05 8.84 14.98
C SER A 39 5.20 8.29 16.40
N SER A 40 4.21 7.54 16.89
CA SER A 40 4.30 6.91 18.24
C SER A 40 5.45 5.90 18.35
N LEU A 41 5.72 5.14 17.29
CA LEU A 41 6.86 4.23 17.22
C LEU A 41 8.19 4.99 17.29
N HIS A 42 8.31 6.09 16.53
CA HIS A 42 9.49 6.95 16.55
C HIS A 42 9.74 7.53 17.95
N ASP A 43 8.72 8.10 18.57
CA ASP A 43 8.80 8.69 19.91
C ASP A 43 9.24 7.64 20.95
N ALA A 44 8.70 6.42 20.86
CA ALA A 44 9.06 5.33 21.78
C ALA A 44 10.52 4.88 21.62
N TYR A 45 11.01 4.78 20.38
CA TYR A 45 12.41 4.48 20.11
C TYR A 45 13.36 5.60 20.56
N GLU A 46 12.97 6.86 20.36
CA GLU A 46 13.75 8.02 20.81
C GLU A 46 13.87 8.03 22.34
N GLU A 47 12.76 7.83 23.06
CA GLU A 47 12.78 7.77 24.52
C GLU A 47 13.63 6.60 25.05
N LEU A 48 13.49 5.42 24.42
CA LEU A 48 14.33 4.26 24.75
C LEU A 48 15.81 4.55 24.53
N GLY A 49 16.15 5.23 23.42
CA GLY A 49 17.50 5.69 23.11
C GLY A 49 18.05 6.65 24.15
N HIS A 50 17.24 7.61 24.61
CA HIS A 50 17.62 8.52 25.71
C HIS A 50 17.89 7.78 27.02
N LEU A 51 17.04 6.80 27.39
CA LEU A 51 17.25 5.98 28.57
C LEU A 51 18.54 5.16 28.47
N ALA A 52 18.82 4.58 27.29
CA ALA A 52 20.06 3.84 27.05
C ALA A 52 21.30 4.75 27.14
N ALA A 53 21.26 5.93 26.52
CA ALA A 53 22.34 6.91 26.59
C ALA A 53 22.64 7.35 28.03
N LYS A 54 21.58 7.58 28.83
CA LYS A 54 21.69 7.90 30.25
C LYS A 54 22.33 6.77 31.05
N ALA A 55 21.84 5.54 30.89
CA ALA A 55 22.37 4.35 31.58
C ALA A 55 23.85 4.11 31.28
N VAL A 56 24.27 4.30 30.01
CA VAL A 56 25.68 4.17 29.61
C VAL A 56 26.53 5.27 30.24
N THR A 57 26.03 6.51 30.29
CA THR A 57 26.75 7.66 30.88
C THR A 57 26.94 7.48 32.39
N GLU A 58 25.90 7.00 33.07
CA GLU A 58 25.89 6.76 34.51
C GLU A 58 26.60 5.45 34.90
N LYS A 59 26.96 4.61 33.91
CA LYS A 59 27.51 3.24 34.07
C LYS A 59 26.61 2.31 34.89
N GLU A 60 25.32 2.61 34.93
CA GLU A 60 24.29 1.83 35.60
C GLU A 60 23.27 1.36 34.57
N ILE A 61 23.35 0.08 34.19
CA ILE A 61 22.38 -0.53 33.29
C ILE A 61 21.38 -1.32 34.12
N GLU A 62 20.20 -0.73 34.30
CA GLU A 62 19.08 -1.40 34.95
C GLU A 62 18.17 -2.07 33.91
N TRP A 63 18.38 -3.36 33.71
CA TRP A 63 17.60 -4.19 32.77
C TRP A 63 16.12 -4.36 33.16
N ASN A 64 15.78 -4.07 34.42
CA ASN A 64 14.43 -4.23 34.95
C ASN A 64 13.63 -2.93 35.04
N ASN A 65 14.10 -1.85 34.41
CA ASN A 65 13.41 -0.57 34.41
C ASN A 65 11.96 -0.71 33.89
N PRO A 66 10.93 -0.37 34.68
CA PRO A 66 9.53 -0.48 34.27
C PRO A 66 9.19 0.31 33.00
N ARG A 67 9.81 1.48 32.82
CA ARG A 67 9.58 2.33 31.65
C ARG A 67 10.14 1.68 30.37
N VAL A 68 11.28 1.01 30.46
CA VAL A 68 11.85 0.26 29.32
C VAL A 68 10.90 -0.86 28.89
N LYS A 69 10.30 -1.59 29.84
CA LYS A 69 9.31 -2.64 29.52
C LYS A 69 8.06 -2.07 28.85
N GLU A 70 7.57 -0.93 29.33
CA GLU A 70 6.43 -0.23 28.73
C GLU A 70 6.74 0.22 27.30
N LEU A 71 7.91 0.85 27.08
CA LEU A 71 8.35 1.30 25.75
C LEU A 71 8.48 0.14 24.77
N LEU A 72 9.07 -0.99 25.19
CA LEU A 72 9.18 -2.19 24.35
C LEU A 72 7.80 -2.76 23.98
N ASN A 73 6.83 -2.70 24.89
CA ASN A 73 5.45 -3.12 24.59
C ASN A 73 4.79 -2.15 23.59
N ILE A 74 4.98 -0.83 23.75
CA ILE A 74 4.48 0.16 22.80
C ILE A 74 5.08 -0.07 21.42
N ILE A 75 6.40 -0.28 21.33
CA ILE A 75 7.11 -0.58 20.09
C ILE A 75 6.51 -1.82 19.42
N GLY A 76 6.39 -2.93 20.15
CA GLY A 76 5.84 -4.18 19.60
C GLY A 76 4.40 -4.03 19.11
N ASN A 77 3.56 -3.29 19.84
CA ASN A 77 2.20 -3.01 19.39
C ASN A 77 2.18 -2.14 18.13
N CYS A 78 3.01 -1.10 18.07
CA CYS A 78 3.08 -0.23 16.90
C CYS A 78 3.61 -0.98 15.67
N GLU A 79 4.58 -1.87 15.83
CA GLU A 79 5.11 -2.71 14.74
C GLU A 79 4.02 -3.66 14.21
N SER A 80 3.29 -4.33 15.11
CA SER A 80 2.15 -5.18 14.75
C SER A 80 1.05 -4.38 14.05
N ASP A 81 0.69 -3.20 14.57
CA ASP A 81 -0.33 -2.34 13.97
C ASP A 81 0.08 -1.89 12.56
N LEU A 82 1.37 -1.57 12.34
CA LEU A 82 1.88 -1.18 11.03
C LEU A 82 1.85 -2.35 10.04
N GLU A 83 2.20 -3.56 10.48
CA GLU A 83 2.10 -4.78 9.67
C GLU A 83 0.64 -5.06 9.27
N ASP A 84 -0.29 -4.99 10.23
CA ASP A 84 -1.72 -5.15 9.98
C ASP A 84 -2.23 -4.10 8.96
N ILE A 85 -1.84 -2.84 9.12
CA ILE A 85 -2.21 -1.78 8.18
C ILE A 85 -1.67 -2.07 6.78
N GLU A 86 -0.42 -2.52 6.66
CA GLU A 86 0.17 -2.89 5.38
C GLU A 86 -0.61 -4.02 4.71
N GLU A 87 -0.92 -5.09 5.45
CA GLU A 87 -1.73 -6.19 4.94
C GLU A 87 -3.09 -5.71 4.44
N GLU A 88 -3.78 -4.86 5.22
CA GLU A 88 -5.09 -4.36 4.86
C GLU A 88 -5.06 -3.44 3.64
N VAL A 89 -4.04 -2.59 3.50
CA VAL A 89 -3.83 -1.77 2.31
C VAL A 89 -3.59 -2.66 1.10
N ASN A 90 -2.75 -3.69 1.23
CA ASN A 90 -2.49 -4.65 0.14
C ASN A 90 -3.76 -5.41 -0.24
N LYS A 91 -4.56 -5.86 0.74
CA LYS A 91 -5.87 -6.49 0.49
C LYS A 91 -6.76 -5.56 -0.34
N ILE A 92 -6.86 -4.27 -0.01
CA ILE A 92 -7.68 -3.32 -0.79
C ILE A 92 -7.12 -3.12 -2.20
N ARG A 93 -5.81 -2.89 -2.34
CA ARG A 93 -5.15 -2.65 -3.63
C ARG A 93 -5.31 -3.82 -4.61
N PHE A 94 -5.30 -5.06 -4.12
CA PHE A 94 -5.33 -6.26 -4.97
C PHE A 94 -6.70 -6.97 -4.99
N SER A 95 -7.67 -6.54 -4.18
CA SER A 95 -9.05 -7.10 -4.15
C SER A 95 -9.80 -7.02 -5.49
N ALA A 96 -9.37 -6.15 -6.40
CA ALA A 96 -10.03 -5.89 -7.69
C ALA A 96 -9.53 -6.78 -8.86
N GLY A 97 -8.53 -7.64 -8.62
CA GLY A 97 -7.77 -8.30 -9.68
C GLY A 97 -6.63 -7.40 -10.22
N PRO A 98 -5.59 -7.98 -10.85
CA PRO A 98 -4.50 -7.20 -11.40
C PRO A 98 -5.02 -6.29 -12.52
N VAL A 99 -4.79 -4.99 -12.37
CA VAL A 99 -5.01 -4.05 -13.46
C VAL A 99 -3.89 -4.32 -14.47
N ASP A 100 -4.20 -4.99 -15.59
CA ASP A 100 -3.26 -5.15 -16.69
C ASP A 100 -2.96 -3.76 -17.28
N VAL A 101 -1.85 -3.14 -16.85
CA VAL A 101 -1.41 -1.83 -17.33
C VAL A 101 -0.64 -1.91 -18.66
N ASN A 102 -0.66 -3.05 -19.35
CA ASN A 102 0.12 -3.27 -20.57
C ASN A 102 -0.78 -3.54 -21.78
N GLY A 103 -1.17 -2.48 -22.48
CA GLY A 103 -1.92 -2.67 -23.72
C GLY A 103 -2.39 -1.41 -24.44
N SER A 104 -1.64 -0.31 -24.43
CA SER A 104 -1.85 0.80 -25.39
C SER A 104 -0.66 1.76 -25.44
N SER A 105 0.44 1.31 -26.05
CA SER A 105 1.44 2.19 -26.65
C SER A 105 1.69 1.75 -28.09
N ASN A 106 1.18 2.60 -28.97
CA ASN A 106 1.22 2.60 -30.43
C ASN A 106 2.64 2.38 -31.02
N SER A 107 2.75 1.60 -32.10
CA SER A 107 3.80 1.73 -33.11
C SER A 107 3.35 1.11 -34.45
N LYS A 108 2.76 1.94 -35.31
CA LYS A 108 2.86 1.77 -36.77
C LYS A 108 4.28 2.14 -37.18
N ALA A 109 5.04 1.22 -37.79
CA ALA A 109 5.92 1.49 -38.94
C ALA A 109 6.52 0.18 -39.49
N LYS A 110 6.16 -0.11 -40.75
CA LYS A 110 6.89 -0.84 -41.81
C LYS A 110 8.22 -1.52 -41.44
N GLU A 111 8.32 -2.80 -41.82
CA GLU A 111 9.41 -3.22 -42.70
C GLU A 111 8.97 -4.33 -43.66
N GLU A 112 9.52 -4.25 -44.87
CA GLU A 112 9.17 -4.93 -46.11
C GLU A 112 10.29 -5.94 -46.45
N LYS A 113 9.95 -7.01 -47.18
CA LYS A 113 10.79 -8.10 -47.76
C LYS A 113 11.32 -9.14 -46.76
N THR A 114 11.26 -10.45 -47.03
CA THR A 114 11.64 -11.13 -48.29
C THR A 114 11.04 -12.56 -48.36
N GLN A 115 10.33 -12.85 -49.46
CA GLN A 115 10.40 -14.06 -50.32
C GLN A 115 10.66 -15.45 -49.68
N ASN A 116 9.68 -16.36 -49.73
CA ASN A 116 9.75 -17.64 -50.46
C ASN A 116 8.59 -18.60 -50.13
N LYS A 117 7.75 -18.88 -51.13
CA LYS A 117 7.40 -20.22 -51.65
C LYS A 117 6.07 -20.14 -52.42
N SER A 118 6.16 -20.21 -53.74
CA SER A 118 5.06 -20.70 -54.57
C SER A 118 4.90 -22.20 -54.35
N PRO A 119 3.66 -22.72 -54.30
CA PRO A 119 3.37 -24.09 -54.69
C PRO A 119 2.54 -24.14 -55.98
N ASP A 120 2.82 -25.18 -56.76
CA ASP A 120 1.98 -25.85 -57.75
C ASP A 120 1.72 -25.18 -59.13
N ALA A 121 2.48 -25.61 -60.13
CA ALA A 121 2.01 -26.46 -61.25
C ALA A 121 3.16 -26.76 -62.23
#